data_AF-A0A7S1BFR2-F1
#
_entry.id   AF-A0A7S1BFR2-F1
#
_cell.length_a   1.000
_cell.length_b   1.000
_cell.length_c   1.000
_cell.angle_alpha   90.00
_cell.angle_beta   90.00
_cell.angle_gamma   90.00
#
_symmetry.space_group_name_H-M   'P 1'
#
loop_
_entity.id
_entity.type
_entity.pdbx_description
1 polymer ?
#
loop_
_entity_poly.entity_id
_entity_poly.type
_entity_poly.pdbx_seq_one_letter_code
_entity_poly.pdbx_strand_id
1 'polypeptide(L)'
;MLCSRIINLVGWLLLAKLSMTAKAYKFGLPNANRAVHTSCASVLSASKSSDASPSISQAQFEMQELRANLNSIVGQDIPPILIPDLKREELMTYLGAILSDFHTRFDNVDERGWRGVVYDAMMGTHRAPNSVGFGGVKARAETLAGSTWKLAFSTEGTVLSQLPKGANVFIDFLNEKNLEYKLVFDTKGSWFALNNLVAKSSYAVDAENSVGLVTYTYKEVTAGVFGNINLPVGLFGMLKGQMNYIYPAYYDGNIWVEFGVAPDGEEYYSIFVHVKKLKGPP
;
A
#
# COMPACT_ATOMS: atom_id res chain seq x y z
N MET A 1 2.58 -8.71 4.41
CA MET A 1 3.28 -9.93 3.86
C MET A 1 3.53 -9.92 2.35
N LEU A 2 2.66 -9.32 1.51
CA LEU A 2 2.78 -9.32 0.04
C LEU A 2 4.02 -8.61 -0.51
N CYS A 3 4.23 -7.36 -0.07
CA CYS A 3 5.43 -6.58 -0.37
C CYS A 3 6.64 -7.43 -0.03
N SER A 4 6.71 -7.97 1.18
CA SER A 4 7.85 -8.77 1.63
C SER A 4 8.16 -9.97 0.74
N ARG A 5 7.17 -10.74 0.26
CA ARG A 5 7.46 -11.90 -0.61
C ARG A 5 7.91 -11.51 -2.01
N ILE A 6 7.23 -10.55 -2.66
CA ILE A 6 7.65 -10.07 -4.00
C ILE A 6 9.00 -9.36 -3.90
N ILE A 7 9.21 -8.56 -2.85
CA ILE A 7 10.47 -7.86 -2.59
C ILE A 7 11.59 -8.85 -2.31
N ASN A 8 11.38 -9.82 -1.42
CA ASN A 8 12.40 -10.84 -1.13
C ASN A 8 12.80 -11.54 -2.42
N LEU A 9 11.85 -11.78 -3.33
CA LEU A 9 12.15 -12.33 -4.65
C LEU A 9 12.96 -11.38 -5.54
N VAL A 10 12.65 -10.07 -5.54
CA VAL A 10 13.46 -9.04 -6.24
C VAL A 10 14.88 -8.99 -5.65
N GLY A 11 15.00 -9.07 -4.31
CA GLY A 11 16.29 -9.18 -3.61
C GLY A 11 17.08 -10.42 -4.01
N TRP A 12 16.42 -11.57 -4.12
CA TRP A 12 17.03 -12.82 -4.59
C TRP A 12 17.46 -12.75 -6.06
N LEU A 13 16.67 -12.13 -6.94
CA LEU A 13 17.05 -11.88 -8.34
C LEU A 13 18.27 -10.96 -8.46
N LEU A 14 18.36 -9.96 -7.58
CA LEU A 14 19.54 -9.09 -7.47
C LEU A 14 20.78 -9.87 -7.00
N LEU A 15 20.63 -10.73 -5.99
CA LEU A 15 21.74 -11.56 -5.46
C LEU A 15 22.23 -12.60 -6.48
N ALA A 16 21.31 -13.29 -7.17
CA ALA A 16 21.66 -14.28 -8.18
C ALA A 16 22.44 -13.66 -9.36
N LYS A 17 22.14 -12.41 -9.73
CA LYS A 17 22.84 -11.71 -10.81
C LYS A 17 24.13 -11.03 -10.35
N LEU A 18 24.20 -10.47 -9.13
CA LEU A 18 25.47 -10.01 -8.54
C LEU A 18 26.48 -11.17 -8.43
N SER A 19 26.00 -12.39 -8.15
CA SER A 19 26.81 -13.61 -8.21
C SER A 19 27.29 -13.97 -9.62
N MET A 20 26.59 -13.53 -10.68
CA MET A 20 26.98 -13.76 -12.08
C MET A 20 27.83 -12.62 -12.68
N THR A 21 27.74 -11.41 -12.13
CA THR A 21 28.51 -10.23 -12.58
C THR A 21 29.72 -9.92 -11.69
N ALA A 22 30.04 -10.77 -10.71
CA ALA A 22 31.24 -10.67 -9.88
C ALA A 22 32.52 -11.07 -10.66
N LYS A 23 32.79 -10.40 -11.78
CA LYS A 23 34.13 -10.21 -12.33
C LYS A 23 34.24 -8.79 -12.86
N ALA A 24 35.13 -8.04 -12.21
CA ALA A 24 35.53 -6.67 -12.49
C ALA A 24 34.46 -5.61 -12.18
N TYR A 25 34.63 -4.88 -11.08
CA TYR A 25 34.67 -3.41 -11.09
C TYR A 25 35.21 -2.92 -9.74
N LYS A 26 36.41 -2.32 -9.78
CA LYS A 26 37.05 -1.61 -8.67
C LYS A 26 36.88 -0.13 -9.02
N PHE A 27 36.02 0.60 -8.32
CA PHE A 27 35.86 2.04 -8.54
C PHE A 27 35.71 2.78 -7.20
N GLY A 28 36.51 3.83 -7.07
CA GLY A 28 36.66 4.64 -5.87
C GLY A 28 35.51 5.62 -5.66
N LEU A 29 35.29 5.96 -4.39
CA LEU A 29 34.35 6.96 -3.91
C LEU A 29 35.00 8.35 -3.90
N PRO A 30 34.29 9.40 -4.36
CA PRO A 30 34.52 10.74 -3.87
C PRO A 30 33.49 11.12 -2.80
N ASN A 31 34.03 11.78 -1.78
CA ASN A 31 33.39 12.45 -0.67
C ASN A 31 32.98 13.87 -1.08
N ALA A 32 31.80 14.36 -0.68
CA ALA A 32 31.53 15.80 -0.56
C ALA A 32 30.27 16.11 0.25
N ASN A 33 30.48 16.74 1.41
CA ASN A 33 29.50 17.46 2.20
C ASN A 33 28.92 18.66 1.43
N ARG A 34 27.62 18.91 1.56
CA ARG A 34 27.07 20.28 1.57
C ARG A 34 25.69 20.32 2.22
N ALA A 35 25.63 20.94 3.41
CA ALA A 35 24.38 21.30 4.07
C ALA A 35 23.86 22.63 3.51
N VAL A 36 22.56 22.71 3.25
CA VAL A 36 21.84 23.95 3.00
C VAL A 36 20.68 23.99 3.99
N HIS A 37 20.77 24.89 4.96
CA HIS A 37 19.65 25.28 5.82
C HIS A 37 18.62 26.02 4.98
N THR A 38 17.34 25.67 5.10
CA THR A 38 16.25 26.55 4.72
C THR A 38 15.16 26.47 5.78
N SER A 39 14.84 27.64 6.30
CA SER A 39 13.93 27.93 7.40
C SER A 39 12.52 28.18 6.89
N CYS A 40 11.58 28.10 7.84
CA CYS A 40 10.20 28.63 7.86
C CYS A 40 9.07 27.68 7.42
N ALA A 41 8.39 27.11 8.41
CA ALA A 41 6.94 27.19 8.50
C ALA A 41 6.51 27.12 9.98
N SER A 42 5.81 28.17 10.41
CA SER A 42 5.24 28.31 11.75
C SER A 42 4.04 27.38 11.90
N VAL A 43 4.15 26.38 12.78
CA VAL A 43 3.01 25.55 13.18
C VAL A 43 2.22 26.31 14.24
N LEU A 44 1.06 26.82 13.85
CA LEU A 44 0.01 27.25 14.77
C LEU A 44 -0.43 26.03 15.59
N SER A 45 0.17 25.91 16.78
CA SER A 45 -0.17 24.88 17.76
C SER A 45 -1.42 25.36 18.50
N ALA A 46 -2.60 24.95 18.06
CA ALA A 46 -3.81 25.12 18.84
C ALA A 46 -3.73 24.19 20.07
N SER A 47 -3.57 24.81 21.24
CA SER A 47 -3.43 24.16 22.53
C SER A 47 -4.72 23.45 22.96
N LYS A 48 -4.56 22.16 23.28
CA LYS A 48 -5.41 21.25 24.07
C LYS A 48 -6.48 21.92 24.94
N SER A 49 -7.74 21.57 24.71
CA SER A 49 -8.72 21.36 25.77
C SER A 49 -9.07 19.87 25.85
N SER A 50 -9.05 19.36 27.08
CA SER A 50 -9.20 17.97 27.48
C SER A 50 -10.60 17.39 27.26
N ASP A 51 -10.62 16.11 26.90
CA ASP A 51 -11.71 15.13 27.11
C ASP A 51 -13.02 15.24 26.31
N ALA A 52 -13.04 15.99 25.20
CA ALA A 52 -14.13 15.87 24.22
C ALA A 52 -13.69 14.98 23.06
N SER A 53 -14.44 13.91 22.79
CA SER A 53 -14.31 13.14 21.54
C SER A 53 -14.28 14.10 20.35
N PRO A 54 -13.39 13.91 19.36
CA PRO A 54 -13.27 14.82 18.22
C PRO A 54 -14.65 15.01 17.59
N SER A 55 -15.06 16.26 17.42
CA SER A 55 -16.34 16.56 16.78
C SER A 55 -16.30 16.06 15.34
N ILE A 56 -17.45 15.63 14.80
CA ILE A 56 -17.57 15.11 13.42
C ILE A 56 -16.90 16.06 12.39
N SER A 57 -16.92 17.37 12.65
CA SER A 57 -16.24 18.37 11.82
C SER A 57 -14.72 18.24 11.80
N GLN A 58 -14.10 17.83 12.90
CA GLN A 58 -12.65 17.64 12.97
C GLN A 58 -12.23 16.44 12.12
N ALA A 59 -12.84 15.27 12.33
CA ALA A 59 -12.51 14.08 11.53
C ALA A 59 -12.73 14.30 10.02
N GLN A 60 -13.76 15.06 9.65
CA GLN A 60 -14.00 15.46 8.26
C GLN A 60 -12.90 16.38 7.71
N PHE A 61 -12.44 17.34 8.50
CA PHE A 61 -11.33 18.22 8.14
C PHE A 61 -10.04 17.40 7.93
N GLU A 62 -9.66 16.55 8.88
CA GLU A 62 -8.45 15.72 8.77
C GLU A 62 -8.52 14.78 7.56
N MET A 63 -9.70 14.23 7.26
CA MET A 63 -9.92 13.44 6.05
C MET A 63 -9.70 14.27 4.79
N GLN A 64 -10.20 15.50 4.72
CA GLN A 64 -10.00 16.38 3.56
C GLN A 64 -8.52 16.73 3.36
N GLU A 65 -7.81 17.06 4.44
CA GLU A 65 -6.37 17.33 4.41
C GLU A 65 -5.57 16.10 3.96
N LEU A 66 -5.90 14.93 4.50
CA LEU A 66 -5.30 13.67 4.05
C LEU A 66 -5.53 13.45 2.55
N ARG A 67 -6.76 13.64 2.06
CA ARG A 67 -7.08 13.50 0.63
C ARG A 67 -6.25 14.44 -0.23
N ALA A 68 -6.18 15.72 0.15
CA ALA A 68 -5.45 16.74 -0.60
C ALA A 68 -3.96 16.39 -0.72
N ASN A 69 -3.35 15.99 0.40
CA ASN A 69 -1.95 15.61 0.45
C ASN A 69 -1.64 14.35 -0.36
N LEU A 70 -2.44 13.30 -0.22
CA LEU A 70 -2.25 12.05 -0.96
C LEU A 70 -2.45 12.25 -2.48
N ASN A 71 -3.45 13.04 -2.88
CA ASN A 71 -3.65 13.38 -4.29
C ASN A 71 -2.48 14.17 -4.86
N SER A 72 -1.87 15.07 -4.08
CA SER A 72 -0.67 15.80 -4.48
C SER A 72 0.52 14.86 -4.70
N ILE A 73 0.75 13.94 -3.75
CA ILE A 73 1.83 12.91 -3.84
C ILE A 73 1.65 12.05 -5.09
N VAL A 74 0.43 11.56 -5.32
CA VAL A 74 0.11 10.71 -6.47
C VAL A 74 0.18 11.48 -7.78
N GLY A 75 -0.32 12.72 -7.83
CA GLY A 75 -0.30 13.58 -9.01
C GLY A 75 1.10 14.03 -9.43
N GLN A 76 2.02 14.16 -8.46
CA GLN A 76 3.45 14.42 -8.72
C GLN A 76 4.26 13.14 -9.01
N ASP A 77 3.59 11.98 -9.04
CA ASP A 77 4.20 10.65 -9.19
C ASP A 77 5.32 10.36 -8.17
N ILE A 78 5.22 10.90 -6.95
CA ILE A 78 6.23 10.70 -5.91
C ILE A 78 6.13 9.26 -5.38
N PRO A 79 7.20 8.46 -5.46
CA PRO A 79 7.24 7.13 -4.86
C PRO A 79 7.11 7.21 -3.34
N PRO A 80 6.38 6.30 -2.67
CA PRO A 80 6.17 6.35 -1.22
C PRO A 80 7.48 6.37 -0.40
N ILE A 81 8.52 5.69 -0.88
CA ILE A 81 9.85 5.67 -0.24
C ILE A 81 10.56 7.03 -0.27
N LEU A 82 10.18 7.93 -1.18
CA LEU A 82 10.79 9.25 -1.33
C LEU A 82 10.01 10.36 -0.61
N ILE A 83 8.94 10.03 0.11
CA ILE A 83 8.20 11.00 0.94
C ILE A 83 9.09 11.42 2.12
N PRO A 84 9.37 12.73 2.30
CA PRO A 84 10.18 13.22 3.41
C PRO A 84 9.59 12.87 4.78
N ASP A 85 10.44 12.60 5.77
CA ASP A 85 10.03 12.17 7.11
C ASP A 85 9.03 13.13 7.77
N LEU A 86 9.28 14.44 7.70
CA LEU A 86 8.35 15.46 8.22
C LEU A 86 6.94 15.32 7.61
N LYS A 87 6.86 15.01 6.31
CA LYS A 87 5.57 14.83 5.64
C LYS A 87 4.92 13.50 6.02
N ARG A 88 5.71 12.46 6.30
CA ARG A 88 5.21 11.19 6.81
C ARG A 88 4.58 11.36 8.19
N GLU A 89 5.23 12.08 9.08
CA GLU A 89 4.69 12.39 10.43
C GLU A 89 3.36 13.13 10.35
N GLU A 90 3.24 14.10 9.43
CA GLU A 90 1.99 14.82 9.16
C GLU A 90 0.88 13.87 8.67
N LEU A 91 1.17 13.00 7.69
CA LEU A 91 0.22 12.00 7.18
C LEU A 91 -0.19 10.99 8.26
N MET A 92 0.73 10.58 9.13
CA MET A 92 0.44 9.72 10.28
C MET A 92 -0.48 10.40 11.28
N THR A 93 -0.33 11.70 11.49
CA THR A 93 -1.20 12.49 12.37
C THR A 93 -2.63 12.50 11.85
N TYR A 94 -2.82 12.81 10.56
CA TYR A 94 -4.15 12.77 9.93
C TYR A 94 -4.77 11.38 9.97
N LEU A 95 -3.98 10.35 9.64
CA LEU A 95 -4.44 8.96 9.67
C LEU A 95 -4.85 8.53 11.08
N GLY A 96 -4.07 8.90 12.11
CA GLY A 96 -4.39 8.60 13.51
C GLY A 96 -5.70 9.25 13.97
N ALA A 97 -5.93 10.51 13.60
CA ALA A 97 -7.20 11.19 13.90
C ALA A 97 -8.40 10.49 13.24
N ILE A 98 -8.26 10.08 11.99
CA ILE A 98 -9.30 9.33 11.25
C ILE A 98 -9.54 7.98 11.91
N LEU A 99 -8.48 7.21 12.15
CA LEU A 99 -8.59 5.87 12.72
C LEU A 99 -9.14 5.92 14.15
N SER A 100 -8.76 6.88 14.98
CA SER A 100 -9.30 7.01 16.35
C SER A 100 -10.80 7.32 16.38
N ASP A 101 -11.29 8.20 15.50
CA ASP A 101 -12.74 8.42 15.32
C ASP A 101 -13.44 7.14 14.85
N PHE A 102 -12.79 6.33 14.01
CA PHE A 102 -13.32 5.02 13.65
C PHE A 102 -13.37 4.07 14.85
N HIS A 103 -12.27 3.89 15.59
CA HIS A 103 -12.19 2.95 16.71
C HIS A 103 -13.21 3.26 17.81
N THR A 104 -13.33 4.53 18.20
CA THR A 104 -14.24 4.96 19.27
C THR A 104 -15.72 4.71 18.96
N ARG A 105 -16.09 4.64 17.68
CA ARG A 105 -17.45 4.26 17.25
C ARG A 105 -17.74 2.76 17.45
N PHE A 106 -16.72 1.93 17.66
CA PHE A 106 -16.84 0.47 17.71
C PHE A 106 -16.33 -0.17 19.01
N ASP A 107 -15.89 0.60 20.01
CA ASP A 107 -15.44 0.10 21.33
C ASP A 107 -16.55 -0.64 22.13
N ASN A 108 -17.80 -0.65 21.64
CA ASN A 108 -18.88 -1.48 22.17
C ASN A 108 -18.90 -2.92 21.63
N VAL A 109 -17.92 -3.32 20.79
CA VAL A 109 -17.78 -4.68 20.28
C VAL A 109 -16.72 -5.40 21.13
N ASP A 110 -17.18 -6.32 21.97
CA ASP A 110 -16.47 -7.30 22.84
C ASP A 110 -14.93 -7.35 22.74
N GLU A 111 -14.19 -7.45 23.86
CA GLU A 111 -12.71 -7.33 23.97
C GLU A 111 -11.87 -8.16 22.97
N ARG A 112 -12.44 -9.19 22.32
CA ARG A 112 -11.78 -9.90 21.21
C ARG A 112 -11.68 -9.07 19.92
N GLY A 113 -12.46 -7.98 19.82
CA GLY A 113 -12.36 -6.89 18.88
C GLY A 113 -12.32 -7.27 17.40
N TRP A 114 -12.28 -6.27 16.54
CA TRP A 114 -11.96 -6.46 15.12
C TRP A 114 -10.55 -7.06 14.94
N ARG A 115 -9.64 -6.81 15.87
CA ARG A 115 -8.27 -7.36 15.87
C ARG A 115 -8.28 -8.88 15.84
N GLY A 116 -9.01 -9.54 16.74
CA GLY A 116 -9.10 -11.00 16.78
C GLY A 116 -9.59 -11.58 15.47
N VAL A 117 -10.57 -10.95 14.81
CA VAL A 117 -11.08 -11.37 13.50
C VAL A 117 -10.01 -11.31 12.43
N VAL A 118 -9.27 -10.21 12.38
CA VAL A 118 -8.20 -10.03 11.39
C VAL A 118 -7.07 -11.00 11.64
N TYR A 119 -6.64 -11.18 12.89
CA TYR A 119 -5.63 -12.18 13.26
C TYR A 119 -6.09 -13.59 12.89
N ASP A 120 -7.31 -13.98 13.24
CA ASP A 120 -7.84 -15.31 12.95
C ASP A 120 -7.89 -15.57 11.43
N ALA A 121 -8.35 -14.58 10.66
CA ALA A 121 -8.42 -14.68 9.22
C ALA A 121 -7.03 -14.67 8.56
N MET A 122 -6.05 -13.91 9.09
CA MET A 122 -4.65 -13.94 8.65
C MET A 122 -3.95 -15.25 8.99
N MET A 123 -4.30 -15.88 10.13
CA MET A 123 -3.72 -17.14 10.60
C MET A 123 -4.44 -18.37 10.03
N GLY A 124 -5.45 -18.18 9.17
CA GLY A 124 -6.19 -19.28 8.55
C GLY A 124 -7.12 -20.02 9.50
N THR A 125 -7.40 -19.48 10.68
CA THR A 125 -8.40 -20.02 11.60
C THR A 125 -9.75 -19.47 11.17
N HIS A 126 -10.50 -20.25 10.38
CA HIS A 126 -11.74 -19.90 9.65
C HIS A 126 -12.96 -19.42 10.49
N ARG A 127 -12.79 -18.83 11.66
CA ARG A 127 -13.88 -18.23 12.44
C ARG A 127 -13.84 -16.70 12.29
N ALA A 128 -14.36 -16.19 11.19
CA ALA A 128 -14.79 -14.80 11.15
C ALA A 128 -16.10 -14.71 11.96
N PRO A 129 -16.16 -13.99 13.09
CA PRO A 129 -17.44 -13.69 13.72
C PRO A 129 -18.28 -12.82 12.79
N ASN A 130 -19.60 -12.98 12.90
CA ASN A 130 -20.58 -12.25 12.12
C ASN A 130 -20.40 -10.74 12.31
N SER A 131 -19.94 -10.07 11.26
CA SER A 131 -20.16 -8.66 10.93
C SER A 131 -19.84 -7.62 12.01
N VAL A 132 -18.59 -7.14 12.02
CA VAL A 132 -18.28 -5.77 12.47
C VAL A 132 -18.01 -4.94 11.22
N GLY A 133 -19.07 -4.34 10.66
CA GLY A 133 -18.94 -3.46 9.49
C GLY A 133 -18.36 -2.11 9.88
N PHE A 134 -17.18 -1.75 9.36
CA PHE A 134 -16.62 -0.39 9.50
C PHE A 134 -17.49 0.63 8.76
N GLY A 135 -17.58 1.85 9.30
CA GLY A 135 -18.44 2.96 8.83
C GLY A 135 -18.05 3.60 7.49
N GLY A 136 -17.53 2.82 6.54
CA GLY A 136 -17.31 3.20 5.15
C GLY A 136 -18.28 2.47 4.20
N VAL A 137 -18.28 2.85 2.92
CA VAL A 137 -18.94 2.03 1.90
C VAL A 137 -18.21 0.69 1.90
N LYS A 138 -18.92 -0.42 2.16
CA LYS A 138 -18.32 -1.75 2.02
C LYS A 138 -17.75 -1.86 0.62
N ALA A 139 -16.45 -2.13 0.50
CA ALA A 139 -15.87 -2.43 -0.79
C ALA A 139 -16.65 -3.60 -1.39
N ARG A 140 -17.18 -3.43 -2.60
CA ARG A 140 -17.85 -4.50 -3.36
C ARG A 140 -17.02 -4.78 -4.59
N ALA A 141 -17.08 -6.01 -5.08
CA ALA A 141 -16.41 -6.37 -6.34
C ALA A 141 -16.83 -5.41 -7.47
N GLU A 142 -18.09 -5.02 -7.51
CA GLU A 142 -18.65 -4.04 -8.46
C GLU A 142 -18.02 -2.66 -8.36
N THR A 143 -17.73 -2.15 -7.15
CA THR A 143 -17.14 -0.82 -6.96
C THR A 143 -15.64 -0.80 -7.24
N LEU A 144 -14.99 -1.96 -7.17
CA LEU A 144 -13.58 -2.12 -7.49
C LEU A 144 -13.38 -2.40 -8.99
N ALA A 145 -14.30 -3.10 -9.66
CA ALA A 145 -14.16 -3.44 -11.07
C ALA A 145 -13.90 -2.19 -11.95
N GLY A 146 -12.85 -2.25 -12.76
CA GLY A 146 -12.43 -1.17 -13.65
C GLY A 146 -11.58 -0.07 -13.00
N SER A 147 -11.28 -0.16 -11.69
CA SER A 147 -10.50 0.84 -10.96
C SER A 147 -9.01 0.50 -10.87
N THR A 148 -8.18 1.56 -10.75
CA THR A 148 -6.73 1.47 -10.54
C THR A 148 -6.37 2.18 -9.26
N TRP A 149 -5.65 1.52 -8.37
CA TRP A 149 -5.26 2.05 -7.07
C TRP A 149 -3.75 2.14 -6.97
N LYS A 150 -3.21 3.29 -6.56
CA LYS A 150 -1.77 3.48 -6.36
C LYS A 150 -1.47 3.57 -4.87
N LEU A 151 -0.48 2.82 -4.39
CA LEU A 151 0.05 3.00 -3.04
C LEU A 151 0.67 4.38 -2.93
N ALA A 152 0.10 5.23 -2.08
CA ALA A 152 0.58 6.57 -1.84
C ALA A 152 1.42 6.65 -0.57
N PHE A 153 1.06 5.91 0.47
CA PHE A 153 1.70 5.99 1.77
C PHE A 153 1.59 4.66 2.54
N SER A 154 2.53 4.38 3.43
CA SER A 154 2.43 3.30 4.41
C SER A 154 3.09 3.73 5.71
N THR A 155 2.48 3.40 6.85
CA THR A 155 3.04 3.68 8.17
C THR A 155 4.26 2.81 8.46
N GLU A 156 4.35 1.65 7.81
CA GLU A 156 5.43 0.70 8.03
C GLU A 156 6.66 1.05 7.20
N GLY A 157 7.70 1.50 7.88
CA GLY A 157 8.99 1.80 7.27
C GLY A 157 9.59 0.57 6.58
N THR A 158 9.39 -0.63 7.13
CA THR A 158 9.97 -1.86 6.56
C THR A 158 9.30 -2.28 5.25
N VAL A 159 7.99 -2.10 5.11
CA VAL A 159 7.25 -2.36 3.87
C VAL A 159 7.75 -1.47 2.74
N LEU A 160 8.05 -0.21 3.06
CA LEU A 160 8.57 0.75 2.10
C LEU A 160 10.07 0.58 1.83
N SER A 161 10.88 0.25 2.84
CA SER A 161 12.33 0.04 2.68
C SER A 161 12.66 -1.21 1.86
N GLN A 162 11.75 -2.17 1.87
CA GLN A 162 11.77 -3.34 1.02
C GLN A 162 11.54 -2.97 -0.45
N LEU A 163 10.82 -1.88 -0.76
CA LEU A 163 10.59 -1.51 -2.15
C LEU A 163 11.88 -0.99 -2.81
N PRO A 164 12.18 -1.45 -4.03
CA PRO A 164 13.09 -0.78 -4.94
C PRO A 164 12.92 0.75 -4.93
N LYS A 165 14.02 1.50 -4.77
CA LYS A 165 14.03 2.97 -4.87
C LYS A 165 13.37 3.42 -6.18
N GLY A 166 12.35 4.25 -6.08
CA GLY A 166 11.62 4.74 -7.26
C GLY A 166 10.58 3.77 -7.81
N ALA A 167 10.27 2.68 -7.09
CA ALA A 167 9.14 1.84 -7.44
C ALA A 167 7.81 2.39 -6.91
N ASN A 168 6.80 2.24 -7.75
CA ASN A 168 5.41 2.52 -7.46
C ASN A 168 4.63 1.21 -7.45
N VAL A 169 3.69 1.08 -6.51
CA VAL A 169 2.82 -0.10 -6.39
C VAL A 169 1.43 0.28 -6.89
N PHE A 170 0.86 -0.54 -7.77
CA PHE A 170 -0.50 -0.40 -8.25
C PHE A 170 -1.31 -1.68 -8.09
N ILE A 171 -2.61 -1.53 -7.89
CA ILE A 171 -3.60 -2.61 -7.93
C ILE A 171 -4.65 -2.23 -8.97
N ASP A 172 -4.68 -2.98 -10.06
CA ASP A 172 -5.63 -2.80 -11.15
C ASP A 172 -6.71 -3.86 -11.07
N PHE A 173 -7.93 -3.48 -10.70
CA PHE A 173 -9.08 -4.37 -10.76
C PHE A 173 -9.64 -4.33 -12.19
N LEU A 174 -9.28 -5.33 -13.00
CA LEU A 174 -9.65 -5.35 -14.42
C LEU A 174 -11.15 -5.55 -14.63
N ASN A 175 -11.75 -6.43 -13.82
CA ASN A 175 -13.18 -6.74 -13.79
C ASN A 175 -13.53 -7.30 -12.41
N GLU A 176 -14.73 -7.85 -12.21
CA GLU A 176 -15.19 -8.39 -10.92
C GLU A 176 -14.42 -9.63 -10.41
N LYS A 177 -13.60 -10.25 -11.27
CA LYS A 177 -12.93 -11.53 -10.96
C LYS A 177 -11.43 -11.50 -11.10
N ASN A 178 -10.87 -10.51 -11.80
CA ASN A 178 -9.46 -10.47 -12.13
C ASN A 178 -8.86 -9.13 -11.72
N LEU A 179 -7.70 -9.20 -11.09
CA LEU A 179 -6.88 -8.04 -10.75
C LEU A 179 -5.43 -8.26 -11.18
N GLU A 180 -4.69 -7.17 -11.32
CA GLU A 180 -3.26 -7.15 -11.54
C GLU A 180 -2.60 -6.34 -10.43
N TYR A 181 -1.69 -6.98 -9.70
CA TYR A 181 -0.81 -6.27 -8.78
C TYR A 181 0.47 -5.89 -9.54
N LYS A 182 0.80 -4.60 -9.61
CA LYS A 182 1.91 -4.09 -10.42
C LYS A 182 2.94 -3.41 -9.55
N LEU A 183 4.20 -3.75 -9.78
CA LEU A 183 5.35 -2.99 -9.32
C LEU A 183 5.96 -2.30 -10.54
N VAL A 184 5.86 -0.98 -10.61
CA VAL A 184 6.34 -0.18 -11.74
C VAL A 184 7.58 0.57 -11.30
N PHE A 185 8.66 0.49 -12.06
CA PHE A 185 9.94 1.12 -11.73
C PHE A 185 10.12 2.42 -12.49
N ASP A 186 10.62 3.46 -11.83
CA ASP A 186 11.05 4.67 -12.54
C ASP A 186 12.22 4.35 -13.48
N THR A 187 12.01 4.68 -14.76
CA THR A 187 13.01 4.60 -15.84
C THR A 187 14.31 5.35 -15.54
N LYS A 188 14.26 6.43 -14.74
CA LYS A 188 15.44 7.21 -14.36
C LYS A 188 16.32 6.47 -13.36
N GLY A 189 15.74 5.52 -12.62
CA GLY A 189 16.37 4.82 -11.52
C GLY A 189 17.13 3.56 -11.89
N SER A 190 17.70 3.41 -13.10
CA SER A 190 18.67 2.34 -13.42
C SER A 190 18.24 0.90 -13.05
N TRP A 191 16.95 0.58 -13.02
CA TRP A 191 16.46 -0.77 -12.75
C TRP A 191 16.60 -1.63 -14.01
N PHE A 192 17.83 -2.03 -14.35
CA PHE A 192 18.22 -3.10 -15.29
C PHE A 192 17.21 -3.44 -16.41
N ALA A 193 16.73 -2.44 -17.16
CA ALA A 193 15.72 -2.56 -18.21
C ALA A 193 14.37 -3.19 -17.80
N LEU A 194 14.14 -3.39 -16.50
CA LEU A 194 12.89 -3.87 -15.94
C LEU A 194 11.95 -2.68 -15.74
N ASN A 195 10.89 -2.63 -16.51
CA ASN A 195 9.91 -1.54 -16.46
C ASN A 195 8.84 -1.83 -15.42
N ASN A 196 8.41 -3.09 -15.32
CA ASN A 196 7.41 -3.50 -14.34
C ASN A 196 7.48 -5.00 -14.03
N LEU A 197 6.89 -5.37 -12.88
CA LEU A 197 6.44 -6.71 -12.57
C LEU A 197 4.92 -6.68 -12.45
N VAL A 198 4.24 -7.60 -13.12
CA VAL A 198 2.78 -7.71 -13.09
C VAL A 198 2.40 -9.10 -12.60
N ALA A 199 1.73 -9.16 -11.45
CA ALA A 199 1.16 -10.38 -10.91
C ALA A 199 -0.35 -10.42 -11.21
N LYS A 200 -0.74 -11.19 -12.21
CA LYS A 200 -2.13 -11.43 -12.58
C LYS A 200 -2.76 -12.38 -11.58
N SER A 201 -3.93 -12.01 -11.07
CA SER A 201 -4.62 -12.75 -10.01
C SER A 201 -6.12 -12.85 -10.31
N SER A 202 -6.76 -13.91 -9.82
CA SER A 202 -8.20 -13.84 -9.56
C SER A 202 -8.43 -13.21 -8.20
N TYR A 203 -9.57 -12.57 -8.00
CA TYR A 203 -9.99 -12.14 -6.67
C TYR A 203 -11.47 -12.36 -6.42
N ALA A 204 -11.84 -12.35 -5.15
CA ALA A 204 -13.19 -12.30 -4.65
C ALA A 204 -13.25 -11.31 -3.48
N VAL A 205 -14.41 -10.70 -3.29
CA VAL A 205 -14.68 -9.81 -2.16
C VAL A 205 -15.76 -10.48 -1.32
N ASP A 206 -15.44 -10.81 -0.07
CA ASP A 206 -16.43 -11.33 0.86
C ASP A 206 -17.31 -10.17 1.34
N ALA A 207 -18.56 -10.19 0.86
CA ALA A 207 -19.56 -9.17 1.16
C ALA A 207 -20.45 -9.55 2.35
N GLU A 208 -20.51 -10.83 2.70
CA GLU A 208 -21.46 -11.38 3.66
C GLU A 208 -20.92 -11.29 5.08
N ASN A 209 -19.66 -11.69 5.31
CA ASN A 209 -19.13 -11.87 6.67
C ASN A 209 -18.03 -10.89 7.05
N SER A 210 -17.47 -10.18 6.08
CA SER A 210 -16.38 -9.22 6.29
C SER A 210 -16.66 -7.88 5.61
N VAL A 211 -15.88 -6.86 5.97
CA VAL A 211 -16.06 -5.47 5.52
C VAL A 211 -15.57 -5.25 4.08
N GLY A 212 -15.74 -6.27 3.23
CA GLY A 212 -15.14 -6.31 1.90
C GLY A 212 -13.70 -6.86 1.94
N LEU A 213 -13.45 -7.95 2.67
CA LEU A 213 -12.17 -8.65 2.61
C LEU A 213 -11.88 -9.05 1.16
N VAL A 214 -10.80 -8.52 0.60
CA VAL A 214 -10.38 -8.88 -0.75
C VAL A 214 -9.43 -10.06 -0.66
N THR A 215 -9.87 -11.22 -1.13
CA THR A 215 -9.02 -12.41 -1.26
C THR A 215 -8.62 -12.55 -2.72
N TYR A 216 -7.32 -12.68 -3.00
CA TYR A 216 -6.84 -12.90 -4.36
C TYR A 216 -5.82 -14.02 -4.45
N THR A 217 -5.85 -14.71 -5.56
CA THR A 217 -5.03 -15.87 -5.87
C THR A 217 -4.21 -15.59 -7.10
N TYR A 218 -2.88 -15.71 -6.98
CA TYR A 218 -1.99 -15.50 -8.09
C TYR A 218 -2.15 -16.56 -9.17
N LYS A 219 -2.27 -16.12 -10.41
CA LYS A 219 -2.34 -16.98 -11.60
C LYS A 219 -1.03 -17.00 -12.37
N GLU A 220 -0.42 -15.84 -12.54
CA GLU A 220 0.75 -15.64 -13.39
C GLU A 220 1.52 -14.40 -12.93
N VAL A 221 2.85 -14.44 -13.01
CA VAL A 221 3.70 -13.26 -12.84
C VAL A 221 4.55 -13.06 -14.09
N THR A 222 4.45 -11.87 -14.66
CA THR A 222 5.20 -11.46 -15.85
C THR A 222 6.10 -10.29 -15.53
N ALA A 223 7.31 -10.28 -16.08
CA ALA A 223 8.21 -9.15 -16.02
C ALA A 223 8.24 -8.43 -17.37
N GLY A 224 7.94 -7.13 -17.37
CA GLY A 224 8.14 -6.28 -18.53
C GLY A 224 9.59 -5.83 -18.61
N VAL A 225 10.34 -6.37 -19.56
CA VAL A 225 11.76 -6.04 -19.78
C VAL A 225 11.93 -5.38 -21.16
N PHE A 226 12.83 -4.40 -21.28
CA PHE A 226 13.19 -3.72 -22.53
C PHE A 226 11.98 -3.24 -23.34
N GLY A 227 11.13 -2.44 -22.71
CA GLY A 227 10.13 -1.66 -23.43
C GLY A 227 8.87 -2.40 -23.84
N ASN A 228 8.85 -3.74 -23.98
CA ASN A 228 7.62 -4.54 -24.25
C ASN A 228 7.78 -6.08 -24.13
N ILE A 229 8.93 -6.62 -23.71
CA ILE A 229 9.09 -8.08 -23.62
C ILE A 229 8.53 -8.55 -22.29
N ASN A 230 7.36 -9.19 -22.33
CA ASN A 230 6.78 -9.86 -21.17
C ASN A 230 7.40 -11.25 -21.05
N LEU A 231 8.39 -11.38 -20.17
CA LEU A 231 9.00 -12.67 -19.89
C LEU A 231 8.21 -13.37 -18.77
N PRO A 232 7.70 -14.61 -19.00
CA PRO A 232 7.20 -15.42 -17.91
C PRO A 232 8.39 -15.74 -17.02
N VAL A 233 8.29 -15.34 -15.76
CA VAL A 233 9.44 -15.42 -14.89
C VAL A 233 9.35 -16.77 -14.18
N GLY A 234 10.02 -17.80 -14.72
CA GLY A 234 9.91 -19.18 -14.23
C GLY A 234 10.19 -19.34 -12.73
N LEU A 235 11.00 -18.46 -12.15
CA LEU A 235 11.27 -18.37 -10.71
C LEU A 235 10.02 -17.99 -9.87
N PHE A 236 9.02 -17.36 -10.47
CA PHE A 236 7.80 -16.89 -9.81
C PHE A 236 6.67 -17.93 -9.88
N GLY A 237 6.93 -19.11 -10.43
CA GLY A 237 6.02 -20.26 -10.35
C GLY A 237 5.64 -20.61 -8.92
N MET A 238 6.50 -20.29 -7.94
CA MET A 238 6.24 -20.48 -6.51
C MET A 238 5.09 -19.62 -5.94
N LEU A 239 4.76 -18.50 -6.58
CA LEU A 239 3.65 -17.65 -6.15
C LEU A 239 2.31 -18.12 -6.72
N LYS A 240 2.31 -18.86 -7.83
CA LYS A 240 1.08 -19.33 -8.48
C LYS A 240 0.28 -20.20 -7.52
N GLY A 241 -1.01 -19.90 -7.38
CA GLY A 241 -1.92 -20.58 -6.46
C GLY A 241 -1.85 -20.06 -5.02
N GLN A 242 -0.86 -19.24 -4.65
CA GLN A 242 -0.86 -18.62 -3.32
C GLN A 242 -1.96 -17.57 -3.23
N MET A 243 -2.63 -17.56 -2.07
CA MET A 243 -3.66 -16.60 -1.72
C MET A 243 -3.07 -15.47 -0.88
N ASN A 244 -3.62 -14.28 -1.05
CA ASN A 244 -3.36 -13.14 -0.19
C ASN A 244 -4.66 -12.40 0.10
N TYR A 245 -4.60 -11.59 1.15
CA TYR A 245 -5.72 -10.92 1.74
C TYR A 245 -5.42 -9.42 1.83
N ILE A 246 -6.40 -8.59 1.51
CA ILE A 246 -6.38 -7.17 1.82
C ILE A 246 -7.53 -6.87 2.76
N TYR A 247 -7.20 -6.39 3.95
CA TYR A 247 -8.17 -6.00 4.97
C TYR A 247 -8.41 -4.50 4.87
N PRO A 248 -9.57 -4.05 4.33
CA PRO A 248 -9.88 -2.63 4.30
C PRO A 248 -10.22 -2.14 5.73
N ALA A 249 -9.39 -1.25 6.26
CA ALA A 249 -9.71 -0.48 7.47
C ALA A 249 -10.68 0.68 7.14
N TYR A 250 -10.55 1.26 5.94
CA TYR A 250 -11.39 2.36 5.46
C TYR A 250 -11.47 2.36 3.94
N TYR A 251 -12.64 2.71 3.39
CA TYR A 251 -12.87 2.85 1.95
C TYR A 251 -13.97 3.89 1.67
N ASP A 252 -13.71 4.80 0.72
CA ASP A 252 -14.68 5.81 0.26
C ASP A 252 -14.77 5.97 -1.27
N GLY A 253 -14.13 5.08 -2.03
CA GLY A 253 -14.07 5.13 -3.49
C GLY A 253 -13.00 6.06 -4.08
N ASN A 254 -12.36 6.92 -3.27
CA ASN A 254 -11.19 7.71 -3.66
C ASN A 254 -9.93 7.31 -2.87
N ILE A 255 -10.11 6.96 -1.61
CA ILE A 255 -9.08 6.47 -0.70
C ILE A 255 -9.48 5.09 -0.19
N TRP A 256 -8.47 4.24 -0.09
CA TRP A 256 -8.54 2.93 0.51
C TRP A 256 -7.39 2.79 1.51
N VAL A 257 -7.72 2.55 2.78
CA VAL A 257 -6.74 2.21 3.82
C VAL A 257 -6.78 0.70 4.05
N GLU A 258 -5.67 0.04 3.79
CA GLU A 258 -5.40 -1.35 4.12
C GLU A 258 -4.78 -1.44 5.52
N PHE A 259 -5.29 -2.36 6.33
CA PHE A 259 -4.64 -2.80 7.56
C PHE A 259 -3.79 -4.05 7.31
N GLY A 260 -2.61 -4.10 7.92
CA GLY A 260 -1.73 -5.25 7.91
C GLY A 260 -1.04 -5.47 9.25
N VAL A 261 -0.51 -6.68 9.42
CA VAL A 261 0.33 -7.05 10.56
C VAL A 261 1.67 -7.54 10.03
N ALA A 262 2.76 -6.96 10.55
CA ALA A 262 4.12 -7.33 10.23
C ALA A 262 4.52 -8.66 10.93
N PRO A 263 5.62 -9.32 10.52
CA PRO A 263 6.03 -10.61 11.10
C PRO A 263 6.34 -10.58 12.61
N ASP A 264 6.73 -9.42 13.13
CA ASP A 264 6.94 -9.14 14.55
C ASP A 264 5.64 -8.86 15.32
N GLY A 265 4.50 -8.82 14.62
CA GLY A 265 3.20 -8.52 15.18
C GLY A 265 2.84 -7.04 15.17
N GLU A 266 3.72 -6.14 14.69
CA GLU A 266 3.41 -4.72 14.62
C GLU A 266 2.31 -4.44 13.58
N GLU A 267 1.35 -3.61 13.97
CA GLU A 267 0.24 -3.20 13.11
C GLU A 267 0.69 -2.07 12.19
N TYR A 268 0.25 -2.14 10.93
CA TYR A 268 0.51 -1.08 9.97
C TYR A 268 -0.66 -0.79 9.06
N TYR A 269 -0.61 0.40 8.47
CA TYR A 269 -1.61 0.88 7.54
C TYR A 269 -0.96 1.28 6.22
N SER A 270 -1.56 0.86 5.11
CA SER A 270 -1.15 1.26 3.77
C SER A 270 -2.29 2.00 3.10
N ILE A 271 -2.01 3.16 2.53
CA ILE A 271 -3.02 4.02 1.91
C ILE A 271 -2.87 3.98 0.40
N PHE A 272 -3.93 3.55 -0.26
CA PHE A 272 -4.08 3.57 -1.69
C PHE A 272 -5.02 4.69 -2.13
N VAL A 273 -4.66 5.34 -3.23
CA VAL A 273 -5.46 6.39 -3.85
C VAL A 273 -5.95 5.90 -5.21
N HIS A 274 -7.22 6.13 -5.48
CA HIS A 274 -7.82 5.83 -6.77
C HIS A 274 -7.22 6.74 -7.86
N VAL A 275 -6.55 6.13 -8.82
CA VAL A 275 -6.01 6.80 -9.99
C VAL A 275 -7.05 6.69 -11.10
N LYS A 276 -7.66 7.81 -11.46
CA LYS A 276 -8.47 7.87 -12.67
C LYS A 276 -7.54 7.57 -13.85
N LYS A 277 -7.82 6.49 -14.59
CA LYS A 277 -7.14 6.24 -15.86
C LYS A 277 -7.28 7.50 -16.70
N LEU A 278 -6.16 8.18 -16.94
CA LEU A 278 -6.12 9.23 -17.93
C LEU A 278 -6.61 8.55 -19.21
N LYS A 279 -7.71 9.05 -19.78
CA LYS A 279 -8.09 8.65 -21.15
C LYS A 279 -6.81 8.84 -21.96
N GLY A 280 -6.32 7.77 -22.59
CA GLY A 280 -5.18 7.88 -23.48
C GLY A 280 -5.41 9.04 -24.46
N PRO A 281 -4.34 9.65 -25.01
CA PRO A 281 -4.52 10.68 -26.02
C PRO A 281 -5.51 10.18 -27.10
N PRO A 282 -6.50 11.00 -27.47
CA PRO A 282 -7.53 10.62 -28.44
C PRO A 282 -6.92 10.22 -29.79
#